data_AF-A0A3L8Q622-F1
#
_entry.id   AF-A0A3L8Q622-F1
#
_cell.length_a   1.000
_cell.length_b   1.000
_cell.length_c   1.000
_cell.angle_alpha   90.00
_cell.angle_beta   90.00
_cell.angle_gamma   90.00
#
_symmetry.space_group_name_H-M   'P 1'
#
loop_
_entity.id
_entity.type
_entity.pdbx_description
1 polymer ?
#
loop_
_entity_poly.entity_id
_entity_poly.type
_entity_poly.pdbx_seq_one_letter_code
_entity_poly.pdbx_strand_id
1 'polypeptide(L)'
;MRSLRPDKPWSTKLSSAGLVYCHFGAQILAALLGQPEDGPVVTALYDKLYENFVEEIDAMDNGIAPAAGEPRYALSTTLSARVGHLNPRWNDPEQDTEAGFRRAMELVGSEFLERLDFYHRAWLPARALVEEAVRRRLEVDASGQVLELPQGGCPWQEHVFQLERELALPRPLQLVLFPDRGGQWRVQSVPAAPHSFQSRLPLPEAWRGLRDEALSELAGIPGCVFVHASGFIGGHRSREGALQMARRALELGGGTEST
;
A
#
# COMPACT_ATOMS: atom_id res chain seq x y z
N MET A 1 21.75 -9.42 -3.67
CA MET A 1 21.76 -8.94 -2.27
C MET A 1 22.12 -10.01 -1.24
N ARG A 2 21.61 -11.25 -1.34
CA ARG A 2 21.78 -12.31 -0.32
C ARG A 2 23.20 -12.58 0.21
N SER A 3 24.24 -12.36 -0.59
CA SER A 3 25.63 -12.51 -0.12
C SER A 3 26.11 -11.34 0.75
N LEU A 4 25.63 -10.12 0.48
CA LEU A 4 26.02 -8.90 1.19
C LEU A 4 25.11 -8.59 2.39
N ARG A 5 23.83 -8.99 2.31
CA ARG A 5 22.82 -8.82 3.36
C ARG A 5 22.05 -10.13 3.55
N PRO A 6 22.67 -11.16 4.16
CA PRO A 6 22.03 -12.47 4.36
C PRO A 6 20.88 -12.43 5.38
N ASP A 7 20.79 -11.35 6.16
CA ASP A 7 19.70 -11.05 7.10
C ASP A 7 18.39 -10.66 6.40
N LYS A 8 18.42 -10.34 5.09
CA LYS A 8 17.27 -9.83 4.35
C LYS A 8 16.68 -10.89 3.42
N PRO A 9 15.34 -10.90 3.22
CA PRO A 9 14.67 -11.93 2.42
C PRO A 9 14.86 -11.75 0.90
N TRP A 10 15.37 -10.60 0.47
CA TRP A 10 15.40 -10.17 -0.93
C TRP A 10 16.31 -11.04 -1.80
N SER A 11 15.79 -11.47 -2.96
CA SER A 11 16.52 -12.29 -3.93
C SER A 11 17.06 -11.50 -5.12
N THR A 12 16.58 -10.28 -5.32
CA THR A 12 16.97 -9.44 -6.47
C THR A 12 18.48 -9.20 -6.49
N LYS A 13 19.07 -9.34 -7.68
CA LYS A 13 20.48 -9.03 -7.89
C LYS A 13 20.65 -7.51 -7.86
N LEU A 14 21.69 -7.04 -7.18
CA LEU A 14 21.94 -5.60 -7.04
C LEU A 14 22.54 -5.05 -8.33
N SER A 15 22.02 -3.90 -8.79
CA SER A 15 22.66 -3.02 -9.77
C SER A 15 23.69 -2.10 -9.09
N SER A 16 24.25 -1.16 -9.84
CA SER A 16 25.08 -0.09 -9.25
C SER A 16 24.32 0.73 -8.20
N ALA A 17 23.05 1.04 -8.43
CA ALA A 17 22.21 1.77 -7.48
C ALA A 17 21.98 0.96 -6.20
N GLY A 18 21.62 -0.32 -6.34
CA GLY A 18 21.45 -1.25 -5.23
C GLY A 18 22.72 -1.46 -4.41
N LEU A 19 23.90 -1.51 -5.04
CA LEU A 19 25.18 -1.62 -4.34
C LEU A 19 25.48 -0.37 -3.50
N VAL A 20 25.29 0.83 -4.07
CA VAL A 20 25.45 2.09 -3.33
C VAL A 20 24.49 2.12 -2.14
N TYR A 21 23.22 1.77 -2.35
CA TYR A 21 22.25 1.71 -1.27
C TYR A 21 22.58 0.66 -0.22
N CYS A 22 23.08 -0.51 -0.63
CA CYS A 22 23.46 -1.60 0.27
C CYS A 22 24.56 -1.17 1.27
N HIS A 23 25.51 -0.35 0.82
CA HIS A 23 26.64 0.08 1.64
C HIS A 23 26.38 1.40 2.38
N PHE A 24 25.66 2.35 1.78
CA PHE A 24 25.52 3.70 2.30
C PHE A 24 24.09 4.08 2.67
N GLY A 25 23.09 3.24 2.37
CA GLY A 25 21.68 3.55 2.59
C GLY A 25 21.37 3.85 4.05
N ALA A 26 21.84 3.02 4.99
CA ALA A 26 21.62 3.26 6.42
C ALA A 26 22.26 4.58 6.89
N GLN A 27 23.50 4.84 6.48
CA GLN A 27 24.21 6.09 6.77
C GLN A 27 23.48 7.33 6.21
N ILE A 28 22.99 7.27 4.97
CA ILE A 28 22.23 8.34 4.32
C ILE A 28 20.95 8.61 5.12
N LEU A 29 20.21 7.56 5.47
CA LEU A 29 18.97 7.69 6.23
C LEU A 29 19.21 8.25 7.64
N ALA A 30 20.24 7.76 8.33
CA ALA A 30 20.65 8.28 9.64
C ALA A 30 20.92 9.79 9.59
N ALA A 31 21.67 10.23 8.58
CA ALA A 31 22.00 11.63 8.37
C ALA A 31 20.76 12.49 8.05
N LEU A 32 19.87 12.01 7.18
CA LEU A 32 18.65 12.74 6.79
C LEU A 32 17.63 12.84 7.93
N LEU A 33 17.55 11.82 8.78
CA LEU A 33 16.56 11.74 9.87
C LEU A 33 17.08 12.27 11.21
N GLY A 34 18.39 12.47 11.35
CA GLY A 34 19.02 12.75 12.64
C GLY A 34 18.84 11.61 13.65
N GLN A 35 18.89 10.36 13.18
CA GLN A 35 18.68 9.15 13.98
C GLN A 35 19.95 8.27 13.99
N PRO A 36 20.15 7.40 15.00
CA PRO A 36 21.22 6.41 14.99
C PRO A 36 21.11 5.48 13.78
N GLU A 37 22.25 5.19 13.13
CA GLU A 37 22.31 4.33 11.93
C GLU A 37 21.83 2.90 12.19
N ASP A 38 22.14 2.36 13.36
CA ASP A 38 21.70 1.04 13.84
C ASP A 38 20.34 1.10 14.57
N GLY A 39 19.68 2.26 14.57
CA GLY A 39 18.40 2.46 15.23
C GLY A 39 17.24 1.70 14.55
N PRO A 40 16.17 1.39 15.28
CA PRO A 40 15.01 0.66 14.75
C PRO A 40 14.28 1.44 13.65
N VAL A 41 14.26 2.78 13.74
CA VAL A 41 13.67 3.66 12.72
C VAL A 41 14.44 3.55 11.41
N VAL A 42 15.77 3.70 11.44
CA VAL A 42 16.62 3.60 10.25
C VAL A 42 16.53 2.19 9.66
N THR A 43 16.54 1.15 10.49
CA THR A 43 16.40 -0.24 10.04
C THR A 43 15.08 -0.47 9.30
N ALA A 44 13.96 -0.02 9.85
CA ALA A 44 12.65 -0.18 9.22
C ALA A 44 12.53 0.61 7.91
N LEU A 45 13.02 1.85 7.88
CA LEU A 45 12.96 2.70 6.69
C LEU A 45 13.93 2.25 5.61
N TYR A 46 15.07 1.69 5.98
CA TYR A 46 16.01 1.06 5.05
C TYR A 46 15.32 -0.07 4.27
N ASP A 47 14.58 -0.93 4.97
CA ASP A 47 13.87 -2.03 4.34
C ASP A 47 12.76 -1.52 3.41
N LYS A 48 11.98 -0.54 3.86
CA LYS A 48 10.89 0.03 3.06
C LYS A 48 11.38 0.72 1.79
N LEU A 49 12.46 1.48 1.88
CA LEU A 49 13.02 2.16 0.72
C LEU A 49 13.73 1.19 -0.22
N TYR A 50 14.35 0.11 0.26
CA TYR A 50 14.80 -0.93 -0.64
C TYR A 50 13.61 -1.56 -1.39
N GLU A 51 12.66 -2.13 -0.66
CA GLU A 51 11.53 -2.90 -1.22
C GLU A 51 10.67 -2.11 -2.19
N ASN A 52 10.51 -0.81 -1.95
CA ASN A 52 9.53 -0.02 -2.69
C ASN A 52 10.16 1.01 -3.63
N PHE A 53 11.49 1.20 -3.61
CA PHE A 53 12.17 2.16 -4.49
C PHE A 53 13.39 1.57 -5.18
N VAL A 54 14.36 1.05 -4.42
CA VAL A 54 15.64 0.59 -4.98
C VAL A 54 15.49 -0.75 -5.71
N GLU A 55 14.66 -1.66 -5.19
CA GLU A 55 14.49 -3.00 -5.76
C GLU A 55 13.91 -2.96 -7.18
N GLU A 56 13.01 -2.01 -7.50
CA GLU A 56 12.52 -1.82 -8.87
C GLU A 56 13.66 -1.46 -9.84
N ILE A 57 14.56 -0.56 -9.41
CA ILE A 57 15.72 -0.13 -10.20
C ILE A 57 16.65 -1.33 -10.44
N ASP A 58 16.95 -2.08 -9.38
CA ASP A 58 17.78 -3.27 -9.43
C ASP A 58 17.20 -4.37 -10.34
N ALA A 59 15.89 -4.61 -10.21
CA ALA A 59 15.20 -5.60 -11.03
C ALA A 59 15.23 -5.21 -12.51
N MET A 60 14.91 -3.95 -12.84
CA MET A 60 14.93 -3.46 -14.22
C MET A 60 16.33 -3.53 -14.84
N ASP A 61 17.37 -3.09 -14.13
CA ASP A 61 18.76 -3.11 -14.60
C ASP A 61 19.25 -4.55 -14.85
N ASN A 62 18.81 -5.51 -14.04
CA ASN A 62 19.12 -6.92 -14.21
C ASN A 62 18.18 -7.67 -15.17
N GLY A 63 17.28 -6.97 -15.86
CA GLY A 63 16.36 -7.58 -16.84
C GLY A 63 15.31 -8.51 -16.21
N ILE A 64 14.96 -8.29 -14.94
CA ILE A 64 13.97 -9.08 -14.21
C ILE A 64 12.58 -8.51 -14.47
N ALA A 65 11.69 -9.33 -15.05
CA ALA A 65 10.31 -8.95 -15.27
C ALA A 65 9.52 -8.90 -13.94
N PRO A 66 8.55 -7.98 -13.79
CA PRO A 66 7.75 -7.86 -12.57
C PRO A 66 6.80 -9.05 -12.33
N ALA A 67 6.48 -9.81 -13.38
CA ALA A 67 5.68 -11.03 -13.31
C ALA A 67 6.10 -12.00 -14.41
N ALA A 68 5.77 -13.28 -14.24
CA ALA A 68 5.93 -14.28 -15.29
C ALA A 68 4.88 -14.09 -16.40
N GLY A 69 5.27 -14.38 -17.64
CA GLY A 69 4.40 -14.28 -18.81
C GLY A 69 4.39 -12.90 -19.48
N GLU A 70 3.51 -12.74 -20.47
CA GLU A 70 3.38 -11.50 -21.23
C GLU A 70 2.54 -10.47 -20.45
N PRO A 71 3.02 -9.22 -20.27
CA PRO A 71 2.26 -8.20 -19.56
C PRO A 71 1.03 -7.78 -20.37
N ARG A 72 -0.09 -7.54 -19.69
CA ARG A 72 -1.34 -7.07 -20.33
C ARG A 72 -1.22 -5.68 -20.95
N TYR A 73 -0.26 -4.88 -20.49
CA TYR A 73 0.04 -3.54 -20.98
C TYR A 73 1.50 -3.19 -20.66
N ALA A 74 2.10 -2.27 -21.41
CA ALA A 74 3.46 -1.80 -21.17
C ALA A 74 3.48 -0.70 -20.10
N LEU A 75 4.47 -0.77 -19.19
CA LEU A 75 4.77 0.30 -18.24
C LEU A 75 5.85 1.21 -18.84
N SER A 76 5.47 2.40 -19.29
CA SER A 76 6.38 3.36 -19.94
C SER A 76 6.77 4.56 -19.04
N THR A 77 6.37 4.55 -17.77
CA THR A 77 6.53 5.68 -16.84
C THR A 77 7.27 5.30 -15.55
N THR A 78 8.00 4.18 -15.52
CA THR A 78 8.85 3.81 -14.39
C THR A 78 9.93 4.85 -14.14
N LEU A 79 10.55 4.86 -12.96
CA LEU A 79 11.63 5.79 -12.67
C LEU A 79 12.78 5.65 -13.69
N SER A 80 13.19 4.41 -13.99
CA SER A 80 14.20 4.13 -15.01
C SER A 80 13.81 4.63 -16.40
N ALA A 81 12.54 4.50 -16.80
CA ALA A 81 12.06 5.04 -18.08
C ALA A 81 12.09 6.58 -18.10
N ARG A 82 11.63 7.22 -17.01
CA ARG A 82 11.64 8.69 -16.88
C ARG A 82 13.06 9.26 -16.90
N VAL A 83 14.01 8.59 -16.25
CA VAL A 83 15.44 8.91 -16.35
C VAL A 83 15.94 8.70 -17.78
N GLY A 84 15.58 7.59 -18.43
CA GLY A 84 15.93 7.32 -19.83
C GLY A 84 15.44 8.38 -20.81
N HIS A 85 14.27 8.97 -20.57
CA HIS A 85 13.71 10.07 -21.37
C HIS A 85 14.47 11.41 -21.23
N LEU A 86 15.42 11.50 -20.30
CA LEU A 86 16.28 12.67 -20.13
C LEU A 86 17.58 12.57 -20.93
N ASN A 87 17.85 11.43 -21.57
CA ASN A 87 18.96 11.29 -22.49
C ASN A 87 18.76 12.17 -23.74
N PRO A 88 19.85 12.68 -24.34
CA PRO A 88 19.77 13.32 -25.64
C PRO A 88 19.20 12.33 -26.67
N ARG A 89 18.53 12.86 -27.69
CA ARG A 89 17.99 12.02 -28.75
C ARG A 89 19.15 11.52 -29.60
N TRP A 90 19.01 10.30 -30.12
CA TRP A 90 20.03 9.68 -30.97
C TRP A 90 20.36 10.53 -32.22
N ASN A 91 19.42 11.38 -32.65
CA ASN A 91 19.52 12.24 -33.83
C ASN A 91 19.72 13.72 -33.49
N ASP A 92 20.00 14.08 -32.24
CA ASP A 92 20.39 15.45 -31.91
C ASP A 92 21.80 15.73 -32.46
N PRO A 93 22.06 16.90 -33.08
CA PRO A 93 23.37 17.25 -33.64
C PRO A 93 24.51 17.23 -32.59
N GLU A 94 24.16 17.53 -31.34
CA GLU A 94 25.03 17.46 -30.17
C GLU A 94 24.34 16.65 -29.08
N GLN A 95 25.01 15.60 -28.59
CA GLN A 95 24.49 14.71 -27.55
C GLN A 95 25.12 15.05 -26.19
N ASP A 96 24.91 16.28 -25.70
CA ASP A 96 25.34 16.64 -24.34
C ASP A 96 24.49 15.92 -23.29
N THR A 97 25.13 15.10 -22.48
CA THR A 97 24.49 14.31 -21.42
C THR A 97 24.42 15.06 -20.09
N GLU A 98 25.17 16.14 -19.89
CA GLU A 98 25.32 16.79 -18.58
C GLU A 98 24.02 17.44 -18.11
N ALA A 99 23.31 18.15 -19.00
CA ALA A 99 22.02 18.74 -18.68
C ALA A 99 20.97 17.69 -18.32
N GLY A 100 20.94 16.56 -19.05
CA GLY A 100 20.06 15.42 -18.77
C GLY A 100 20.38 14.77 -17.44
N PHE A 101 21.68 14.57 -17.14
CA PHE A 101 22.15 14.01 -15.88
C PHE A 101 21.73 14.85 -14.67
N ARG A 102 21.88 16.18 -14.72
CA ARG A 102 21.43 17.06 -13.62
C ARG A 102 19.93 16.96 -13.36
N ARG A 103 19.12 16.91 -14.42
CA ARG A 103 17.67 16.72 -14.31
C ARG A 103 17.32 15.33 -13.76
N ALA A 104 18.09 14.30 -14.11
CA ALA A 104 17.91 12.96 -13.57
C ALA A 104 18.26 12.90 -12.08
N MET A 105 19.31 13.59 -11.64
CA MET A 105 19.64 13.71 -10.21
C MET A 105 18.54 14.40 -9.42
N GLU A 106 17.98 15.49 -9.94
CA GLU A 106 16.86 16.18 -9.30
C GLU A 106 15.62 15.27 -9.22
N LEU A 107 15.28 14.61 -10.32
CA LEU A 107 14.15 13.69 -10.41
C LEU A 107 14.26 12.51 -9.43
N VAL A 108 15.39 11.79 -9.43
CA VAL A 108 15.59 10.61 -8.58
C VAL A 108 15.74 11.05 -7.13
N GLY A 109 16.44 12.15 -6.88
CA GLY A 109 16.64 12.71 -5.55
C GLY A 109 15.35 13.17 -4.89
N SER A 110 14.49 13.89 -5.61
CA SER A 110 13.18 14.31 -5.09
C SER A 110 12.29 13.11 -4.78
N GLU A 111 12.22 12.13 -5.70
CA GLU A 111 11.41 10.94 -5.48
C GLU A 111 11.90 10.12 -4.28
N PHE A 112 13.20 9.97 -4.08
CA PHE A 112 13.76 9.33 -2.89
C PHE A 112 13.36 10.06 -1.59
N LEU A 113 13.48 11.38 -1.56
CA LEU A 113 13.17 12.20 -0.39
C LEU A 113 11.67 12.20 -0.08
N GLU A 114 10.81 12.29 -1.09
CA GLU A 114 9.35 12.21 -0.92
C GLU A 114 8.91 10.86 -0.36
N ARG A 115 9.53 9.77 -0.82
CA ARG A 115 9.25 8.43 -0.27
C ARG A 115 9.74 8.29 1.16
N LEU A 116 10.93 8.80 1.47
CA LEU A 116 11.43 8.83 2.85
C LEU A 116 10.49 9.61 3.76
N ASP A 117 10.06 10.81 3.34
CA ASP A 117 9.12 11.64 4.10
C ASP A 117 7.80 10.89 4.35
N PHE A 118 7.24 10.25 3.32
CA PHE A 118 6.04 9.42 3.46
C PHE A 118 6.25 8.27 4.46
N TYR A 119 7.32 7.48 4.33
CA TYR A 119 7.51 6.33 5.21
C TYR A 119 7.77 6.76 6.65
N HIS A 120 8.54 7.83 6.86
CA HIS A 120 8.89 8.35 8.18
C HIS A 120 7.71 9.04 8.87
N ARG A 121 6.96 9.88 8.16
CA ARG A 121 5.96 10.78 8.76
C ARG A 121 4.52 10.30 8.63
N ALA A 122 4.24 9.37 7.73
CA ALA A 122 2.89 8.81 7.54
C ALA A 122 2.84 7.31 7.83
N TRP A 123 3.66 6.50 7.16
CA TRP A 123 3.60 5.04 7.30
C TRP A 123 4.04 4.55 8.67
N LEU A 124 5.17 5.03 9.19
CA LEU A 124 5.71 4.55 10.47
C LEU A 124 4.79 4.91 11.65
N PRO A 125 4.29 6.16 11.81
CA PRO A 125 3.36 6.49 12.88
C PRO A 125 2.02 5.75 12.78
N ALA A 126 1.59 5.40 11.56
CA ALA A 126 0.34 4.64 11.36
C ALA A 126 0.38 3.27 12.03
N ARG A 127 1.56 2.67 12.23
CA ARG A 127 1.70 1.34 12.83
C ARG A 127 1.01 1.25 14.19
N ALA A 128 1.28 2.21 15.09
CA ALA A 128 0.71 2.21 16.43
C ALA A 128 -0.83 2.35 16.41
N LEU A 129 -1.33 3.22 15.53
CA LEU A 129 -2.76 3.45 15.36
C LEU A 129 -3.49 2.20 14.82
N VAL A 130 -2.91 1.55 13.81
CA VAL A 130 -3.49 0.31 13.25
C VAL A 130 -3.42 -0.81 14.29
N GLU A 131 -2.31 -0.95 15.01
CA GLU A 131 -2.16 -1.96 16.05
C GLU A 131 -3.17 -1.79 17.20
N GLU A 132 -3.41 -0.54 17.64
CA GLU A 132 -4.46 -0.24 18.61
C GLU A 132 -5.85 -0.63 18.07
N ALA A 133 -6.16 -0.23 16.84
CA ALA A 133 -7.42 -0.60 16.20
C ALA A 133 -7.59 -2.12 16.11
N VAL A 134 -6.51 -2.86 15.78
CA VAL A 134 -6.53 -4.32 15.73
C VAL A 134 -6.83 -4.90 17.10
N ARG A 135 -6.22 -4.40 18.17
CA ARG A 135 -6.51 -4.88 19.53
C ARG A 135 -7.96 -4.64 19.94
N ARG A 136 -8.54 -3.51 19.53
CA ARG A 136 -9.91 -3.08 19.88
C ARG A 136 -10.99 -3.61 18.92
N ARG A 137 -10.63 -4.39 17.90
CA ARG A 137 -11.56 -4.89 16.88
C ARG A 137 -12.80 -5.62 17.43
N LEU A 138 -12.68 -6.27 18.59
CA LEU A 138 -13.80 -6.96 19.25
C LEU A 138 -14.81 -6.00 19.90
N GLU A 139 -14.40 -4.76 20.19
CA GLU A 139 -15.31 -3.68 20.63
C GLU A 139 -16.12 -3.13 19.46
N VAL A 140 -15.57 -3.19 18.24
CA VAL A 140 -16.22 -2.72 17.01
C VAL A 140 -17.26 -3.74 16.55
N ASP A 141 -16.85 -5.00 16.44
CA ASP A 141 -17.72 -6.08 16.03
C ASP A 141 -17.33 -7.42 16.68
N ALA A 142 -18.31 -8.18 17.12
CA ALA A 142 -18.09 -9.46 17.81
C ALA A 142 -17.40 -10.51 16.93
N SER A 143 -17.43 -10.38 15.60
CA SER A 143 -16.63 -11.22 14.71
C SER A 143 -15.12 -10.99 14.89
N GLY A 144 -14.70 -9.80 15.32
CA GLY A 144 -13.29 -9.41 15.30
C GLY A 144 -12.67 -9.42 13.90
N GLN A 145 -13.49 -9.38 12.84
CA GLN A 145 -13.06 -9.31 11.43
C GLN A 145 -13.24 -7.91 10.84
N VAL A 146 -13.80 -6.97 11.61
CA VAL A 146 -13.97 -5.57 11.23
C VAL A 146 -13.00 -4.73 12.04
N LEU A 147 -12.14 -3.99 11.33
CA LEU A 147 -11.25 -3.00 11.89
C LEU A 147 -11.91 -1.61 11.78
N GLU A 148 -11.76 -0.76 12.79
CA GLU A 148 -12.17 0.64 12.70
C GLU A 148 -10.97 1.55 12.92
N LEU A 149 -10.71 2.46 11.99
CA LEU A 149 -9.68 3.46 12.11
C LEU A 149 -10.32 4.82 12.45
N PRO A 150 -9.72 5.60 13.36
CA PRO A 150 -10.27 6.87 13.79
C PRO A 150 -10.28 7.94 12.68
N GLN A 151 -9.46 7.77 11.64
CA GLN A 151 -9.30 8.75 10.56
C GLN A 151 -8.99 8.08 9.21
N GLY A 152 -9.56 8.64 8.14
CA GLY A 152 -9.21 8.29 6.77
C GLY A 152 -7.80 8.74 6.37
N GLY A 153 -7.25 8.10 5.34
CA GLY A 153 -5.90 8.40 4.83
C GLY A 153 -4.76 7.72 5.60
N CYS A 154 -5.05 6.98 6.67
CA CYS A 154 -4.08 6.13 7.36
C CYS A 154 -3.59 5.01 6.41
N PRO A 155 -2.27 4.83 6.20
CA PRO A 155 -1.72 3.75 5.37
C PRO A 155 -1.76 2.40 6.11
N TRP A 156 -2.95 1.81 6.22
CA TRP A 156 -3.21 0.65 7.08
C TRP A 156 -2.92 -0.71 6.45
N GLN A 157 -2.94 -0.82 5.11
CA GLN A 157 -3.00 -2.11 4.42
C GLN A 157 -1.85 -3.03 4.78
N GLU A 158 -0.62 -2.56 4.63
CA GLU A 158 0.55 -3.36 4.94
C GLU A 158 0.63 -3.73 6.43
N HIS A 159 0.33 -2.78 7.32
CA HIS A 159 0.31 -3.00 8.77
C HIS A 159 -0.68 -4.09 9.17
N VAL A 160 -1.85 -4.16 8.53
CA VAL A 160 -2.82 -5.24 8.76
C VAL A 160 -2.21 -6.61 8.49
N PHE A 161 -1.55 -6.81 7.34
CA PHE A 161 -0.93 -8.11 7.04
C PHE A 161 0.20 -8.47 8.00
N GLN A 162 0.98 -7.48 8.45
CA GLN A 162 2.05 -7.70 9.42
C GLN A 162 1.48 -8.08 10.80
N LEU A 163 0.54 -7.28 11.31
CA LEU A 163 -0.12 -7.45 12.60
C LEU A 163 -0.91 -8.76 12.70
N GLU A 164 -1.54 -9.20 11.62
CA GLU A 164 -2.23 -10.50 11.59
C GLU A 164 -1.32 -11.65 11.95
N ARG A 165 -0.09 -11.64 11.41
CA ARG A 165 0.92 -12.66 11.67
C ARG A 165 1.53 -12.50 13.05
N GLU A 166 1.94 -11.28 13.40
CA GLU A 166 2.63 -10.98 14.66
C GLU A 166 1.75 -11.23 15.88
N LEU A 167 0.45 -10.89 15.79
CA LEU A 167 -0.52 -11.10 16.87
C LEU A 167 -1.26 -12.44 16.77
N ALA A 168 -0.91 -13.28 15.79
CA ALA A 168 -1.52 -14.58 15.54
C ALA A 168 -3.06 -14.53 15.59
N LEU A 169 -3.66 -13.62 14.81
CA LEU A 169 -5.11 -13.42 14.87
C LEU A 169 -5.86 -14.71 14.47
N PRO A 170 -6.86 -15.15 15.24
CA PRO A 170 -7.56 -16.41 14.98
C PRO A 170 -8.40 -16.37 13.70
N ARG A 171 -8.78 -15.16 13.27
CA ARG A 171 -9.49 -14.92 12.01
C ARG A 171 -8.85 -13.71 11.32
N PRO A 172 -8.69 -13.75 9.99
CA PRO A 172 -8.21 -12.61 9.25
C PRO A 172 -9.22 -11.46 9.28
N LEU A 173 -8.71 -10.22 9.25
CA LEU A 173 -9.51 -9.01 9.07
C LEU A 173 -10.06 -9.00 7.64
N GLN A 174 -11.34 -8.67 7.52
CA GLN A 174 -12.07 -8.69 6.25
C GLN A 174 -12.39 -7.28 5.77
N LEU A 175 -12.75 -6.40 6.70
CA LEU A 175 -13.26 -5.06 6.39
C LEU A 175 -12.63 -4.01 7.31
N VAL A 176 -12.45 -2.81 6.78
CA VAL A 176 -11.94 -1.65 7.51
C VAL A 176 -12.93 -0.50 7.38
N LEU A 177 -13.31 0.09 8.51
CA LEU A 177 -14.16 1.27 8.62
C LEU A 177 -13.30 2.49 8.91
N PHE A 178 -13.60 3.62 8.26
CA PHE A 178 -12.96 4.90 8.56
C PHE A 178 -13.81 6.09 8.05
N PRO A 179 -13.71 7.26 8.68
CA PRO A 179 -14.35 8.48 8.17
C PRO A 179 -13.57 9.04 6.97
N ASP A 180 -14.28 9.58 5.99
CA ASP A 180 -13.71 10.43 4.95
C ASP A 180 -13.59 11.89 5.41
N ARG A 181 -13.01 12.75 4.56
CA ARG A 181 -12.85 14.19 4.87
C ARG A 181 -14.17 14.96 4.94
N GLY A 182 -15.26 14.40 4.40
CA GLY A 182 -16.60 15.00 4.39
C GLY A 182 -17.48 14.53 5.55
N GLY A 183 -16.96 13.77 6.51
CA GLY A 183 -17.70 13.23 7.64
C GLY A 183 -18.56 12.00 7.31
N GLN A 184 -18.54 11.53 6.06
CA GLN A 184 -19.13 10.25 5.70
C GLN A 184 -18.19 9.13 6.10
N TRP A 185 -18.70 7.91 6.16
CA TRP A 185 -17.95 6.73 6.51
C TRP A 185 -17.71 5.85 5.30
N ARG A 186 -16.58 5.14 5.33
CA ARG A 186 -16.20 4.16 4.34
C ARG A 186 -16.18 2.78 4.98
N VAL A 187 -16.57 1.79 4.18
CA VAL A 187 -16.34 0.37 4.44
C VAL A 187 -15.50 -0.16 3.29
N GLN A 188 -14.27 -0.56 3.57
CA GLN A 188 -13.32 -1.02 2.58
C GLN A 188 -12.90 -2.46 2.87
N SER A 189 -12.86 -3.30 1.84
CA SER A 189 -12.37 -4.66 1.96
C SER A 189 -10.85 -4.71 2.05
N VAL A 190 -10.35 -5.60 2.93
CA VAL A 190 -8.93 -5.94 2.99
C VAL A 190 -8.58 -6.71 1.71
N PRO A 191 -7.49 -6.36 1.00
CA PRO A 191 -7.08 -7.11 -0.19
C PRO A 191 -6.66 -8.55 0.18
N ALA A 192 -6.82 -9.48 -0.76
CA ALA A 192 -6.49 -10.89 -0.58
C ALA A 192 -5.00 -11.12 -0.31
N ALA A 193 -4.16 -10.27 -0.91
CA ALA A 193 -2.71 -10.25 -0.72
C ALA A 193 -2.20 -8.81 -0.86
N PRO A 194 -0.99 -8.51 -0.35
CA PRO A 194 -0.33 -7.24 -0.63
C PRO A 194 -0.34 -6.93 -2.13
N HIS A 195 -0.66 -5.68 -2.49
CA HIS A 195 -0.76 -5.20 -3.88
C HIS A 195 -1.81 -5.89 -4.78
N SER A 196 -2.68 -6.75 -4.22
CA SER A 196 -3.75 -7.39 -4.99
C SER A 196 -4.97 -6.49 -5.15
N PHE A 197 -5.58 -6.51 -6.34
CA PHE A 197 -6.89 -5.92 -6.60
C PHE A 197 -8.06 -6.80 -6.15
N GLN A 198 -7.79 -8.06 -5.78
CA GLN A 198 -8.82 -8.96 -5.27
C GLN A 198 -9.06 -8.67 -3.79
N SER A 199 -10.33 -8.52 -3.42
CA SER A 199 -10.78 -8.35 -2.04
C SER A 199 -10.92 -9.69 -1.33
N ARG A 200 -10.58 -9.78 -0.04
CA ARG A 200 -10.90 -10.97 0.78
C ARG A 200 -12.40 -11.15 0.92
N LEU A 201 -13.11 -10.04 1.14
CA LEU A 201 -14.56 -9.99 1.22
C LEU A 201 -15.08 -8.77 0.45
N PRO A 202 -15.31 -8.88 -0.87
CA PRO A 202 -15.92 -7.79 -1.60
C PRO A 202 -17.35 -7.56 -1.09
N LEU A 203 -17.81 -6.31 -1.12
CA LEU A 203 -19.19 -5.98 -0.77
C LEU A 203 -20.18 -6.71 -1.69
N PRO A 204 -21.40 -7.02 -1.19
CA PRO A 204 -22.40 -7.83 -1.89
C PRO A 204 -22.57 -7.42 -3.35
N GLU A 205 -22.61 -8.41 -4.25
CA GLU A 205 -22.68 -8.17 -5.69
C GLU A 205 -23.89 -7.32 -6.08
N ALA A 206 -25.04 -7.57 -5.44
CA ALA A 206 -26.26 -6.81 -5.64
C ALA A 206 -26.11 -5.30 -5.37
N TRP A 207 -25.16 -4.90 -4.52
CA TRP A 207 -24.94 -3.48 -4.18
C TRP A 207 -24.01 -2.77 -5.16
N ARG A 208 -23.19 -3.51 -5.92
CA ARG A 208 -22.07 -2.95 -6.67
C ARG A 208 -22.54 -2.01 -7.78
N GLY A 209 -21.95 -0.81 -7.83
CA GLY A 209 -22.34 0.23 -8.78
C GLY A 209 -23.58 1.03 -8.39
N LEU A 210 -24.30 0.62 -7.34
CA LEU A 210 -25.45 1.37 -6.84
C LEU A 210 -25.02 2.50 -5.91
N ARG A 211 -25.92 3.49 -5.78
CA ARG A 211 -25.72 4.73 -5.04
C ARG A 211 -26.99 5.17 -4.33
N ASP A 212 -26.80 6.00 -3.31
CA ASP A 212 -27.83 6.79 -2.64
C ASP A 212 -29.11 5.99 -2.29
N GLU A 213 -30.30 6.47 -2.63
CA GLU A 213 -31.58 5.86 -2.26
C GLU A 213 -31.75 4.45 -2.84
N ALA A 214 -31.34 4.21 -4.09
CA ALA A 214 -31.43 2.90 -4.71
C ALA A 214 -30.61 1.84 -3.97
N LEU A 215 -29.41 2.21 -3.51
CA LEU A 215 -28.60 1.34 -2.66
C LEU A 215 -29.22 1.17 -1.27
N SER A 216 -29.75 2.25 -0.69
CA SER A 216 -30.35 2.23 0.64
C SER A 216 -31.57 1.30 0.70
N GLU A 217 -32.45 1.37 -0.30
CA GLU A 217 -33.63 0.51 -0.45
C GLU A 217 -33.24 -0.95 -0.63
N LEU A 218 -32.30 -1.24 -1.53
CA LEU A 218 -31.86 -2.61 -1.79
C LEU A 218 -31.13 -3.23 -0.59
N ALA A 219 -30.27 -2.46 0.07
CA ALA A 219 -29.52 -2.93 1.23
C ALA A 219 -30.38 -3.02 2.49
N GLY A 220 -31.52 -2.31 2.54
CA GLY A 220 -32.31 -2.12 3.76
C GLY A 220 -31.57 -1.29 4.82
N ILE A 221 -30.61 -0.47 4.39
CA ILE A 221 -29.75 0.36 5.27
C ILE A 221 -29.90 1.82 4.82
N PRO A 222 -30.69 2.65 5.54
CA PRO A 222 -30.90 4.05 5.16
C PRO A 222 -29.62 4.89 5.25
N GLY A 223 -29.32 5.65 4.20
CA GLY A 223 -28.19 6.60 4.19
C GLY A 223 -26.92 6.05 3.55
N CYS A 224 -27.02 4.98 2.76
CA CYS A 224 -25.94 4.55 1.88
C CYS A 224 -25.59 5.65 0.86
N VAL A 225 -24.31 5.75 0.50
CA VAL A 225 -23.79 6.72 -0.47
C VAL A 225 -23.45 6.03 -1.78
N PHE A 226 -22.63 4.96 -1.73
CA PHE A 226 -22.27 4.18 -2.91
C PHE A 226 -21.62 2.85 -2.56
N VAL A 227 -21.54 1.95 -3.53
CA VAL A 227 -20.59 0.82 -3.56
C VAL A 227 -19.87 0.79 -4.91
N HIS A 228 -18.55 0.66 -4.91
CA HIS A 228 -17.76 0.56 -6.14
C HIS A 228 -18.18 -0.68 -6.97
N ALA A 229 -18.04 -0.63 -8.29
CA ALA A 229 -18.46 -1.72 -9.20
C ALA A 229 -17.77 -3.07 -8.92
N SER A 230 -16.53 -3.06 -8.41
CA SER A 230 -15.86 -4.30 -7.98
C SER A 230 -16.16 -4.71 -6.53
N GLY A 231 -16.88 -3.88 -5.77
CA GLY A 231 -17.23 -4.15 -4.36
C GLY A 231 -16.09 -3.91 -3.36
N PHE A 232 -14.93 -3.39 -3.78
CA PHE A 232 -13.79 -3.22 -2.86
C PHE A 232 -14.01 -2.14 -1.78
N ILE A 233 -14.89 -1.17 -2.04
CA ILE A 233 -15.20 -0.07 -1.12
C ILE A 233 -16.64 0.39 -1.29
N GLY A 234 -17.25 0.82 -0.19
CA GLY A 234 -18.54 1.50 -0.14
C GLY A 234 -18.51 2.67 0.83
N GLY A 235 -19.59 3.45 0.80
CA GLY A 235 -19.75 4.63 1.63
C GLY A 235 -21.13 4.71 2.28
N HIS A 236 -21.17 5.24 3.49
CA HIS A 236 -22.38 5.48 4.27
C HIS A 236 -22.32 6.87 4.92
N ARG A 237 -23.45 7.52 5.19
CA ARG A 237 -23.48 8.85 5.84
C ARG A 237 -23.05 8.83 7.32
N SER A 238 -23.17 7.68 7.98
CA SER A 238 -22.85 7.48 9.41
C SER A 238 -21.97 6.26 9.65
N ARG A 239 -21.28 6.26 10.80
CA ARG A 239 -20.47 5.14 11.30
C ARG A 239 -21.30 3.88 11.44
N GLU A 240 -22.46 3.99 12.09
CA GLU A 240 -23.33 2.86 12.43
C GLU A 240 -23.83 2.17 11.16
N GLY A 241 -24.20 2.92 10.13
CA GLY A 241 -24.63 2.32 8.87
C GLY A 241 -23.48 1.72 8.06
N ALA A 242 -22.27 2.28 8.12
CA ALA A 242 -21.09 1.63 7.55
C ALA A 242 -20.79 0.29 8.24
N LEU A 243 -20.94 0.24 9.57
CA LEU A 243 -20.83 -1.00 10.34
C LEU A 243 -21.95 -2.00 10.01
N GLN A 244 -23.19 -1.55 9.80
CA GLN A 244 -24.28 -2.41 9.32
C GLN A 244 -23.99 -2.98 7.93
N MET A 245 -23.47 -2.16 7.01
CA MET A 245 -23.03 -2.62 5.69
C MET A 245 -21.95 -3.70 5.82
N ALA A 246 -20.98 -3.50 6.72
CA ALA A 246 -19.91 -4.47 6.97
C ALA A 246 -20.44 -5.80 7.54
N ARG A 247 -21.32 -5.74 8.53
CA ARG A 247 -21.98 -6.93 9.11
C ARG A 247 -22.76 -7.70 8.07
N ARG A 248 -23.54 -7.01 7.25
CA ARG A 248 -24.34 -7.64 6.19
C ARG A 248 -23.46 -8.27 5.11
N ALA A 249 -22.32 -7.66 4.78
CA ALA A 249 -21.33 -8.26 3.89
C ALA A 249 -20.72 -9.54 4.50
N LEU A 250 -20.40 -9.54 5.80
CA LEU A 250 -19.89 -10.73 6.51
C LEU A 250 -20.91 -11.88 6.53
N GLU A 251 -22.18 -11.58 6.81
CA GLU A 251 -23.26 -12.58 6.80
C GLU A 251 -23.42 -13.23 5.41
N LEU A 252 -23.45 -12.43 4.35
CA LEU A 252 -23.65 -12.91 2.99
C LEU A 252 -22.41 -13.64 2.45
N GLY A 253 -21.21 -13.20 2.82
CA GLY A 253 -19.96 -13.84 2.40
C GLY A 253 -19.60 -15.10 3.20
N GLY A 254 -20.03 -15.22 4.45
CA GLY A 254 -19.86 -16.42 5.26
C GLY A 254 -20.78 -17.58 4.84
N GLY A 255 -21.88 -17.30 4.13
CA GLY A 255 -22.82 -18.33 3.66
C GLY A 255 -22.31 -19.18 2.48
N THR A 256 -21.26 -18.74 1.78
CA THR A 256 -20.71 -19.44 0.61
C THR A 256 -19.72 -20.58 0.91
N GLU A 257 -19.37 -20.81 2.18
CA GLU A 257 -18.53 -21.94 2.60
C GLU A 257 -19.34 -23.18 3.06
N SER A 258 -20.68 -23.18 2.91
CA SER A 258 -21.56 -24.25 3.44
C SER A 258 -22.39 -25.00 2.39
N THR A 259 -21.93 -25.10 1.13
CA THR A 259 -22.54 -25.98 0.11
C THR A 259 -21.49 -26.79 -0.63
#